data_AF-A0A1B6HRC1-F1
#
_entry.id   AF-A0A1B6HRC1-F1
#
_cell.length_a   1.000
_cell.length_b   1.000
_cell.length_c   1.000
_cell.angle_alpha   90.00
_cell.angle_beta   90.00
_cell.angle_gamma   90.00
#
_symmetry.space_group_name_H-M   'P 1'
#
loop_
_entity.id
_entity.type
_entity.pdbx_description
1 polymer ?
#
loop_
_entity_poly.entity_id
_entity_poly.type
_entity_poly.pdbx_seq_one_letter_code
_entity_poly.pdbx_strand_id
1 'polypeptide(L)'
;EHSSQMRTASRYLRPAFVAIVLSLILCQVEGADYTLRYDVSKETLQSVTASADHSAQQSQLLNGYKGQKAEQCKSQLKQQDWDADIRNAVEGTKRKIEYIDRLIAIEAAGCPAKSKNCVKLAIDNNTGDLEALEEKSKNSINALKATVLQKQKAFMDKCVSG
;
A
#
# COMPACT_ATOMS: atom_id res chain seq x y z
N GLU A 1 27.44 -55.93 -12.45
CA GLU A 1 26.81 -55.64 -11.15
C GLU A 1 27.34 -54.31 -10.60
N HIS A 2 26.49 -53.29 -10.54
CA HIS A 2 26.16 -52.54 -9.31
C HIS A 2 25.30 -51.32 -9.68
N SER A 3 24.05 -51.40 -9.25
CA SER A 3 23.10 -50.30 -9.14
C SER A 3 23.49 -49.36 -8.00
N SER A 4 23.47 -48.04 -8.22
CA SER A 4 22.86 -47.15 -7.22
C SER A 4 22.65 -45.72 -7.70
N GLN A 5 21.40 -45.32 -7.54
CA GLN A 5 20.84 -43.98 -7.63
C GLN A 5 21.57 -42.99 -6.70
N MET A 6 21.84 -41.78 -7.17
CA MET A 6 21.82 -40.57 -6.33
C MET A 6 20.71 -39.67 -6.90
N ARG A 7 19.47 -39.88 -6.46
CA ARG A 7 18.83 -39.11 -5.37
C ARG A 7 19.02 -37.60 -5.53
N THR A 8 18.04 -37.03 -6.23
CA THR A 8 17.40 -35.75 -5.93
C THR A 8 17.50 -35.39 -4.44
N ALA A 9 18.36 -34.45 -4.12
CA ALA A 9 18.30 -33.67 -2.88
C ALA A 9 17.89 -32.24 -3.23
N SER A 10 16.66 -32.09 -3.74
CA SER A 10 15.89 -30.88 -3.48
C SER A 10 15.45 -30.97 -2.02
N ARG A 11 15.85 -30.00 -1.19
CA ARG A 11 15.02 -29.36 -0.15
C ARG A 11 15.87 -28.70 0.95
N TYR A 12 15.53 -27.42 1.22
CA TYR A 12 15.84 -26.63 2.42
C TYR A 12 17.24 -26.03 2.57
N LEU A 13 17.64 -25.15 1.64
CA LEU A 13 18.41 -23.97 2.07
C LEU A 13 17.47 -23.08 2.90
N ARG A 14 17.68 -23.16 4.22
CA ARG A 14 16.84 -22.53 5.25
C ARG A 14 16.74 -21.00 5.04
N PRO A 15 15.54 -20.39 5.22
CA PRO A 15 15.36 -18.93 5.21
C PRO A 15 16.24 -18.20 6.24
N ALA A 16 16.75 -18.91 7.25
CA ALA A 16 17.68 -18.39 8.24
C ALA A 16 19.04 -17.96 7.64
N PHE A 17 19.55 -18.63 6.59
CA PHE A 17 20.86 -18.27 6.04
C PHE A 17 20.80 -16.97 5.23
N VAL A 18 19.68 -16.74 4.52
CA VAL A 18 19.39 -15.47 3.84
C VAL A 18 19.19 -14.35 4.86
N ALA A 19 18.44 -14.61 5.94
CA ALA A 19 18.25 -13.64 7.02
C ALA A 19 19.55 -13.27 7.75
N ILE A 20 20.46 -14.22 7.97
CA ILE A 20 21.74 -13.99 8.66
C ILE A 20 22.73 -13.23 7.76
N VAL A 21 22.81 -13.56 6.47
CA VAL A 21 23.63 -12.82 5.51
C VAL A 21 23.07 -11.40 5.29
N LEU A 22 21.74 -11.23 5.25
CA LEU A 22 21.11 -9.90 5.31
C LEU A 22 21.52 -9.18 6.59
N SER A 23 21.38 -9.80 7.76
CA SER A 23 21.66 -9.16 9.05
C SER A 23 23.13 -8.72 9.19
N LEU A 24 24.07 -9.49 8.66
CA LEU A 24 25.51 -9.19 8.72
C LEU A 24 25.94 -8.10 7.73
N ILE A 25 25.30 -8.01 6.56
CA ILE A 25 25.50 -6.91 5.61
C ILE A 25 24.84 -5.62 6.13
N LEU A 26 23.68 -5.74 6.78
CA LEU A 26 22.94 -4.64 7.40
C LEU A 26 23.63 -4.04 8.64
N CYS A 27 24.52 -4.78 9.31
CA CYS A 27 25.23 -4.29 10.50
C CYS A 27 26.47 -3.41 10.20
N GLN A 28 26.96 -3.38 8.95
CA GLN A 28 28.19 -2.64 8.61
C GLN A 28 27.95 -1.28 7.93
N VAL A 29 26.68 -0.91 7.71
CA VAL A 29 26.28 0.40 7.19
C VAL A 29 25.32 1.03 8.21
N GLU A 30 25.89 1.62 9.27
CA GLU A 30 25.15 2.27 10.36
C GLU A 30 24.11 3.31 9.87
N GLY A 31 22.84 2.93 9.92
CA GLY A 31 21.88 3.46 10.91
C GLY A 31 20.98 4.64 10.51
N ALA A 32 21.43 5.56 9.65
CA ALA A 32 20.64 6.77 9.36
C ALA A 32 19.92 6.70 8.00
N ASP A 33 20.61 6.29 6.94
CA ASP A 33 20.06 6.32 5.58
C ASP A 33 18.97 5.26 5.37
N TYR A 34 19.05 4.11 6.03
CA TYR A 34 18.01 3.08 5.96
C TYR A 34 16.76 3.43 6.78
N THR A 35 16.90 4.17 7.88
CA THR A 35 15.76 4.65 8.69
C THR A 35 14.95 5.66 7.88
N LEU A 36 15.63 6.60 7.21
CA LEU A 36 15.02 7.57 6.30
C LEU A 36 14.16 6.91 5.22
N ARG A 37 14.63 5.80 4.64
CA ARG A 37 13.89 5.04 3.63
C ARG A 37 12.58 4.46 4.17
N TYR A 38 12.63 3.80 5.34
CA TYR A 38 11.43 3.25 5.96
C TYR A 38 10.43 4.34 6.33
N ASP A 39 10.91 5.54 6.65
CA ASP A 39 10.08 6.68 6.95
C ASP A 39 9.34 7.18 5.69
N VAL A 40 10.01 7.34 4.54
CA VAL A 40 9.36 7.78 3.28
C VAL A 40 8.30 6.79 2.77
N SER A 41 8.62 5.49 2.72
CA SER A 41 7.64 4.45 2.31
C SER A 41 6.43 4.42 3.24
N LYS A 42 6.66 4.58 4.55
CA LYS A 42 5.60 4.60 5.56
C LYS A 42 4.75 5.87 5.46
N GLU A 43 5.36 7.03 5.30
CA GLU A 43 4.68 8.32 5.09
C GLU A 43 3.83 8.28 3.83
N THR A 44 4.37 7.74 2.73
CA THR A 44 3.64 7.54 1.47
C THR A 44 2.39 6.69 1.70
N LEU A 45 2.53 5.53 2.36
CA LEU A 45 1.40 4.66 2.64
C LEU A 45 0.37 5.34 3.55
N GLN A 46 0.81 6.00 4.63
CA GLN A 46 -0.05 6.74 5.54
C GLN A 46 -0.84 7.83 4.83
N SER A 47 -0.16 8.60 3.97
CA SER A 47 -0.74 9.67 3.18
C SER A 47 -1.80 9.16 2.19
N VAL A 48 -1.53 8.05 1.50
CA VAL A 48 -2.49 7.39 0.60
C VAL A 48 -3.68 6.82 1.38
N THR A 49 -3.45 6.15 2.52
CA THR A 49 -4.52 5.65 3.38
C THR A 49 -5.39 6.77 3.94
N ALA A 50 -4.79 7.88 4.40
CA ALA A 50 -5.53 9.05 4.86
C ALA A 50 -6.41 9.64 3.74
N SER A 51 -5.92 9.64 2.50
CA SER A 51 -6.70 10.10 1.35
C SER A 51 -7.93 9.25 1.04
N ALA A 52 -7.99 8.00 1.52
CA ALA A 52 -9.13 7.11 1.33
C ALA A 52 -10.32 7.43 2.24
N ASP A 53 -10.08 8.15 3.34
CA ASP A 53 -11.15 8.62 4.21
C ASP A 53 -12.04 9.64 3.48
N HIS A 54 -13.33 9.41 3.55
CA HIS A 54 -14.38 10.27 2.99
C HIS A 54 -15.62 10.33 3.89
N SER A 55 -15.46 9.94 5.15
CA SER A 55 -16.53 9.89 6.16
C SER A 55 -17.20 11.25 6.34
N ALA A 56 -16.44 12.35 6.26
CA ALA A 56 -16.98 13.71 6.35
C ALA A 56 -17.91 14.06 5.17
N GLN A 57 -17.49 13.78 3.94
CA GLN A 57 -18.28 14.03 2.73
C GLN A 57 -19.52 13.15 2.70
N GLN A 58 -19.38 11.88 3.09
CA GLN A 58 -20.51 10.96 3.21
C GLN A 58 -21.50 11.46 4.27
N SER A 59 -21.03 11.87 5.45
CA SER A 59 -21.88 12.40 6.51
C SER A 59 -22.64 13.65 6.04
N GLN A 60 -21.96 14.56 5.35
CA GLN A 60 -22.56 15.76 4.77
C GLN A 60 -23.67 15.41 3.76
N LEU A 61 -23.42 14.45 2.86
CA LEU A 61 -24.41 13.95 1.92
C LEU A 61 -25.64 13.38 2.65
N LEU A 62 -25.44 12.49 3.61
CA LEU A 62 -26.51 11.78 4.30
C LEU A 62 -27.32 12.70 5.22
N ASN A 63 -26.72 13.75 5.78
CA ASN A 63 -27.40 14.76 6.60
C ASN A 63 -28.44 15.57 5.81
N GLY A 64 -28.33 15.63 4.47
CA GLY A 64 -29.32 16.25 3.60
C GLY A 64 -30.65 15.49 3.54
N TYR A 65 -30.65 14.18 3.83
CA TYR A 65 -31.85 13.34 3.81
C TYR A 65 -32.42 13.23 5.23
N LYS A 66 -33.70 13.61 5.40
CA LYS A 66 -34.39 13.66 6.69
C LYS A 66 -35.72 12.92 6.67
N GLY A 67 -36.21 12.53 7.84
CA GLY A 67 -37.48 11.84 8.02
C GLY A 67 -37.35 10.31 8.13
N GLN A 68 -38.42 9.64 8.56
CA GLN A 68 -38.41 8.21 8.89
C GLN A 68 -37.95 7.32 7.72
N LYS A 69 -38.43 7.61 6.51
CA LYS A 69 -38.04 6.88 5.30
C LYS A 69 -36.55 7.05 4.98
N ALA A 70 -36.01 8.26 5.15
CA ALA A 70 -34.58 8.51 4.96
C ALA A 70 -33.71 7.71 5.95
N GLU A 71 -34.13 7.59 7.23
CA GLU A 71 -33.40 6.79 8.21
C GLU A 71 -33.42 5.29 7.89
N GLN A 72 -34.54 4.78 7.36
CA GLN A 72 -34.61 3.41 6.84
C GLN A 72 -33.66 3.21 5.65
N CYS A 73 -33.64 4.15 4.70
CA CYS A 73 -32.74 4.12 3.55
C CYS A 73 -31.26 4.18 3.97
N LYS A 74 -30.89 5.05 4.92
CA LYS A 74 -29.52 5.10 5.47
C LYS A 74 -29.11 3.76 6.08
N SER A 75 -30.04 3.08 6.76
CA SER A 75 -29.78 1.77 7.35
C SER A 75 -29.51 0.71 6.28
N GLN A 76 -30.27 0.71 5.18
CA GLN A 76 -30.02 -0.17 4.02
C GLN A 76 -28.73 0.18 3.28
N LEU A 77 -28.41 1.47 3.16
CA LEU A 77 -27.17 1.94 2.55
C LEU A 77 -25.94 1.38 3.29
N LYS A 78 -25.97 1.36 4.62
CA LYS A 78 -24.88 0.83 5.47
C LYS A 78 -24.67 -0.68 5.34
N GLN A 79 -25.63 -1.42 4.80
CA GLN A 79 -25.49 -2.87 4.59
C GLN A 79 -24.68 -3.21 3.34
N GLN A 80 -24.39 -2.22 2.48
CA GLN A 80 -23.64 -2.40 1.26
C GLN A 80 -22.18 -2.00 1.45
N ASP A 81 -21.28 -2.77 0.85
CA ASP A 81 -19.84 -2.48 0.85
C ASP A 81 -19.47 -1.54 -0.31
N TRP A 82 -19.58 -0.24 -0.04
CA TRP A 82 -19.30 0.80 -1.04
C TRP A 82 -17.81 1.02 -1.29
N ASP A 83 -16.96 0.64 -0.34
CA ASP A 83 -15.55 1.04 -0.31
C ASP A 83 -14.59 -0.06 -0.78
N ALA A 84 -15.12 -1.18 -1.31
CA ALA A 84 -14.32 -2.29 -1.80
C ALA A 84 -13.25 -1.84 -2.81
N ASP A 85 -13.62 -1.02 -3.79
CA ASP A 85 -12.69 -0.53 -4.80
C ASP A 85 -11.63 0.41 -4.22
N ILE A 86 -12.00 1.24 -3.25
CA ILE A 86 -11.07 2.14 -2.54
C ILE A 86 -10.06 1.31 -1.74
N ARG A 87 -10.50 0.30 -0.99
CA ARG A 87 -9.61 -0.60 -0.24
C ARG A 87 -8.68 -1.37 -1.16
N ASN A 88 -9.19 -1.86 -2.29
CA ASN A 88 -8.39 -2.54 -3.30
C ASN A 88 -7.30 -1.62 -3.90
N ALA A 89 -7.62 -0.34 -4.13
CA ALA A 89 -6.65 0.65 -4.61
C ALA A 89 -5.54 0.94 -3.57
N VAL A 90 -5.91 1.07 -2.28
CA VAL A 90 -4.94 1.24 -1.18
C VAL A 90 -4.03 0.00 -1.07
N GLU A 91 -4.60 -1.21 -1.07
CA GLU A 91 -3.81 -2.45 -1.01
C GLU A 91 -2.93 -2.65 -2.25
N GLY A 92 -3.41 -2.23 -3.43
CA GLY A 92 -2.61 -2.16 -4.65
C GLY A 92 -1.42 -1.21 -4.52
N THR A 93 -1.60 -0.07 -3.84
CA THR A 93 -0.52 0.89 -3.58
C THR A 93 0.49 0.33 -2.60
N LYS A 94 0.04 -0.28 -1.50
CA LYS A 94 0.90 -0.95 -0.51
C LYS A 94 1.82 -1.98 -1.18
N ARG A 95 1.29 -2.85 -2.03
CA ARG A 95 2.09 -3.84 -2.78
C ARG A 95 3.13 -3.21 -3.69
N LYS A 96 2.86 -2.03 -4.27
CA LYS A 96 3.83 -1.30 -5.10
C LYS A 96 4.93 -0.65 -4.25
N ILE A 97 4.59 -0.08 -3.10
CA ILE A 97 5.57 0.42 -2.13
C ILE A 97 6.50 -0.71 -1.70
N GLU A 98 5.95 -1.87 -1.30
CA GLU A 98 6.75 -3.06 -0.95
C GLU A 98 7.65 -3.53 -2.09
N TYR A 99 7.22 -3.38 -3.34
CA TYR A 99 8.02 -3.72 -4.51
C TYR A 99 9.18 -2.74 -4.72
N ILE A 100 8.92 -1.43 -4.66
CA ILE A 100 9.96 -0.38 -4.74
C ILE A 100 10.97 -0.57 -3.62
N ASP A 101 10.50 -0.88 -2.41
CA ASP A 101 11.36 -1.22 -1.29
C ASP A 101 12.29 -2.41 -1.61
N ARG A 102 11.79 -3.47 -2.22
CA ARG A 102 12.65 -4.58 -2.62
C ARG A 102 13.71 -4.16 -3.65
N LEU A 103 13.36 -3.31 -4.60
CA LEU A 103 14.32 -2.79 -5.59
C LEU A 103 15.43 -1.99 -4.92
N ILE A 104 15.09 -1.07 -4.01
CA ILE A 104 16.09 -0.30 -3.25
C ILE A 104 17.00 -1.23 -2.44
N ALA A 105 16.44 -2.27 -1.82
CA ALA A 105 17.23 -3.22 -1.05
C ALA A 105 18.24 -3.99 -1.92
N ILE A 106 17.82 -4.40 -3.12
CA ILE A 106 18.68 -5.09 -4.10
C ILE A 106 19.78 -4.15 -4.61
N GLU A 107 19.42 -2.92 -4.98
CA GLU A 107 20.37 -1.93 -5.50
C GLU A 107 21.40 -1.54 -4.43
N ALA A 108 20.95 -1.29 -3.20
CA ALA A 108 21.83 -0.99 -2.07
C ALA A 108 22.74 -2.16 -1.69
N ALA A 109 22.30 -3.42 -1.86
CA ALA A 109 23.14 -4.60 -1.63
C ALA A 109 24.26 -4.74 -2.68
N GLY A 110 24.09 -4.16 -3.87
CA GLY A 110 25.11 -4.09 -4.91
C GLY A 110 26.18 -3.02 -4.66
N CYS A 111 26.00 -2.14 -3.66
CA CYS A 111 26.96 -1.09 -3.37
C CYS A 111 28.26 -1.65 -2.76
N PRO A 112 29.43 -1.07 -3.11
CA PRO A 112 30.69 -1.40 -2.47
C PRO A 112 30.62 -1.21 -0.95
N ALA A 113 31.31 -2.08 -0.21
CA ALA A 113 31.35 -2.01 1.26
C ALA A 113 31.73 -0.60 1.74
N LYS A 114 30.95 -0.06 2.70
CA LYS A 114 31.11 1.28 3.30
C LYS A 114 30.83 2.48 2.37
N SER A 115 30.31 2.27 1.15
CA SER A 115 29.96 3.37 0.24
C SER A 115 28.59 3.97 0.56
N LYS A 116 28.55 4.89 1.54
CA LYS A 116 27.31 5.58 1.95
C LYS A 116 26.65 6.35 0.79
N ASN A 117 27.46 6.99 -0.06
CA ASN A 117 26.95 7.75 -1.22
C ASN A 117 26.25 6.85 -2.24
N CYS A 118 26.72 5.61 -2.43
CA CYS A 118 26.05 4.66 -3.33
C CYS A 118 24.69 4.24 -2.79
N VAL A 119 24.61 3.91 -1.49
CA VAL A 119 23.35 3.54 -0.83
C VAL A 119 22.36 4.69 -0.85
N LYS A 120 22.82 5.91 -0.57
CA LYS A 120 22.00 7.12 -0.64
C LYS A 120 21.45 7.36 -2.05
N LEU A 121 22.29 7.24 -3.08
CA LEU A 121 21.84 7.41 -4.47
C LEU A 121 20.77 6.39 -4.86
N ALA A 122 20.92 5.14 -4.43
CA ALA A 122 19.91 4.10 -4.63
C ALA A 122 18.57 4.45 -3.95
N ILE A 123 18.60 5.05 -2.75
CA ILE A 123 17.39 5.50 -2.05
C ILE A 123 16.78 6.72 -2.75
N ASP A 124 17.59 7.72 -3.08
CA ASP A 124 17.15 8.97 -3.72
C ASP A 124 16.50 8.69 -5.09
N ASN A 125 17.10 7.82 -5.91
CA ASN A 125 16.56 7.43 -7.23
C ASN A 125 15.14 6.86 -7.15
N ASN A 126 14.85 6.09 -6.11
CA ASN A 126 13.56 5.42 -5.95
C ASN A 126 12.57 6.24 -5.09
N THR A 127 13.03 7.32 -4.45
CA THR A 127 12.15 8.25 -3.71
C THR A 127 11.23 9.00 -4.68
N GLY A 128 11.74 9.40 -5.86
CA GLY A 128 10.90 9.99 -6.91
C GLY A 128 9.81 9.04 -7.41
N ASP A 129 10.07 7.72 -7.44
CA ASP A 129 9.06 6.72 -7.80
C ASP A 129 7.97 6.59 -6.72
N LEU A 130 8.32 6.76 -5.44
CA LEU A 130 7.36 6.78 -4.33
C LEU A 130 6.47 8.02 -4.37
N GLU A 131 7.03 9.21 -4.63
CA GLU A 131 6.27 10.45 -4.78
C GLU A 131 5.29 10.38 -5.96
N ALA A 132 5.76 9.92 -7.12
CA ALA A 132 4.90 9.73 -8.30
C ALA A 132 3.80 8.68 -8.07
N LEU A 133 4.12 7.61 -7.34
CA LEU A 133 3.14 6.61 -6.92
C LEU A 133 2.10 7.23 -5.98
N GLU A 134 2.52 8.04 -5.00
CA GLU A 134 1.66 8.71 -4.05
C GLU A 134 0.62 9.59 -4.77
N GLU A 135 1.07 10.48 -5.66
CA GLU A 135 0.21 11.39 -6.41
C GLU A 135 -0.79 10.60 -7.27
N LYS A 136 -0.31 9.62 -8.02
CA LYS A 136 -1.16 8.78 -8.87
C LYS A 136 -2.22 8.02 -8.05
N SER A 137 -1.82 7.48 -6.91
CA SER A 137 -2.73 6.75 -6.02
C SER A 137 -3.77 7.67 -5.39
N LYS A 138 -3.39 8.85 -4.92
CA LYS A 138 -4.32 9.87 -4.40
C LYS A 138 -5.35 10.29 -5.44
N ASN A 139 -4.91 10.55 -6.68
CA ASN A 139 -5.80 10.93 -7.78
C ASN A 139 -6.82 9.82 -8.09
N SER A 140 -6.35 8.56 -8.15
CA SER A 140 -7.24 7.40 -8.36
C SER A 140 -8.24 7.24 -7.21
N ILE A 141 -7.79 7.36 -5.95
CA ILE A 141 -8.65 7.25 -4.77
C ILE A 141 -9.68 8.38 -4.74
N ASN A 142 -9.29 9.60 -5.08
CA ASN A 142 -10.22 10.74 -5.18
C ASN A 142 -11.33 10.50 -6.22
N ALA A 143 -10.99 9.94 -7.38
CA ALA A 143 -11.98 9.58 -8.40
C ALA A 143 -12.94 8.46 -7.92
N LEU A 144 -12.42 7.46 -7.21
CA LEU A 144 -13.23 6.39 -6.62
C LEU A 144 -14.18 6.92 -5.55
N LYS A 145 -13.69 7.79 -4.64
CA LYS A 145 -14.53 8.47 -3.63
C LYS A 145 -15.67 9.24 -4.27
N ALA A 146 -15.40 10.03 -5.30
CA ALA A 146 -16.43 10.78 -6.01
C ALA A 146 -17.50 9.84 -6.61
N THR A 147 -17.06 8.74 -7.20
CA THR A 147 -17.95 7.71 -7.76
C THR A 147 -18.80 7.05 -6.68
N VAL A 148 -18.22 6.70 -5.53
CA VAL A 148 -18.93 6.12 -4.38
C VAL A 148 -19.99 7.08 -3.86
N LEU A 149 -19.63 8.35 -3.63
CA LEU A 149 -20.57 9.37 -3.15
C LEU A 149 -21.72 9.59 -4.14
N GLN A 150 -21.44 9.59 -5.44
CA GLN A 150 -22.48 9.70 -6.47
C GLN A 150 -23.44 8.50 -6.45
N LYS A 151 -22.92 7.27 -6.32
CA LYS A 151 -23.74 6.05 -6.21
C LYS A 151 -24.58 6.04 -4.94
N GLN A 152 -24.00 6.45 -3.80
CA GLN A 152 -24.72 6.59 -2.54
C GLN A 152 -25.84 7.63 -2.63
N LYS A 153 -25.59 8.77 -3.29
CA LYS A 153 -26.63 9.77 -3.55
C LYS A 153 -27.76 9.19 -4.40
N ALA A 154 -27.44 8.53 -5.51
CA ALA A 154 -28.43 7.93 -6.40
C ALA A 154 -29.27 6.87 -5.69
N PHE A 155 -28.64 6.06 -4.82
CA PHE A 155 -29.36 5.13 -3.95
C PHE A 155 -30.33 5.85 -3.02
N MET A 156 -29.86 6.89 -2.32
CA MET A 156 -30.69 7.65 -1.38
C MET A 156 -31.86 8.34 -2.06
N ASP A 157 -31.63 8.98 -3.21
CA ASP A 157 -32.68 9.63 -4.01
C ASP A 157 -33.78 8.62 -4.37
N LYS A 158 -33.39 7.47 -4.94
CA LYS A 158 -34.32 6.43 -5.37
C LYS A 158 -35.07 5.81 -4.18
N CYS A 159 -34.38 5.51 -3.09
CA CYS A 159 -34.96 4.88 -1.91
C CYS A 159 -35.95 5.80 -1.18
N VAL A 160 -35.66 7.11 -1.11
CA VAL A 160 -36.57 8.07 -0.46
C VAL A 160 -37.78 8.39 -1.36
N SER A 161 -37.59 8.48 -2.67
CA SER A 161 -38.68 8.85 -3.60
C SER A 161 -39.66 7.72 -3.90
N GLY A 162 -39.21 6.46 -3.92
CA GLY A 162 -40.05 5.29 -4.20
C GLY A 162 -40.72 4.79 -2.93
#